data_AF-A0A2A6RFU8-F1
#
_entry.id   AF-A0A2A6RFU8-F1
#
_cell.length_a   1.000
_cell.length_b   1.000
_cell.length_c   1.000
_cell.angle_alpha   90.00
_cell.angle_beta   90.00
_cell.angle_gamma   90.00
#
_symmetry.space_group_name_H-M   'P 1'
#
loop_
_entity.id
_entity.type
_entity.pdbx_description
1 polymer ?
#
loop_
_entity_poly.entity_id
_entity_poly.type
_entity_poly.pdbx_seq_one_letter_code
_entity_poly.pdbx_strand_id
1 'polypeptide(L)'
;MFGNLQSTIYNLQSAMTQTLACHSCGHANRLVARYCGACGRLLAAEQRFALGTLLGADGRYRVEQRLGAGGFGEAYLVEDGQLQRLCVAKRLKLQPTWSPERTRTIVEHFEREAQLLVALNNPGHPNIPEIFAYLPASHCLVMKYGSLGFPGLLSGFQPKL
;
A
#
# COMPACT_ATOMS: atom_id res chain seq x y z
N MET A 1 37.36 2.95 34.24
CA MET A 1 37.60 1.60 33.72
C MET A 1 36.26 0.87 33.65
N PHE A 2 35.88 0.46 32.43
CA PHE A 2 34.87 -0.54 32.05
C PHE A 2 33.41 -0.35 32.49
N GLY A 3 32.62 0.36 31.68
CA GLY A 3 31.16 0.29 31.70
C GLY A 3 30.62 0.65 30.32
N ASN A 4 29.66 -0.14 29.82
CA ASN A 4 28.89 0.05 28.57
C ASN A 4 29.36 -0.63 27.28
N LEU A 5 29.93 -1.84 27.35
CA LEU A 5 29.94 -2.75 26.19
C LEU A 5 28.84 -3.84 26.25
N GLN A 6 28.26 -4.14 27.41
CA GLN A 6 27.22 -5.18 27.53
C GLN A 6 25.82 -4.72 27.08
N SER A 7 25.48 -3.44 27.27
CA SER A 7 24.14 -2.88 26.96
C SER A 7 23.87 -2.78 25.45
N THR A 8 24.92 -2.58 24.65
CA THR A 8 24.83 -2.50 23.18
C THR A 8 24.68 -3.89 22.55
N ILE A 9 25.29 -4.92 23.15
CA ILE A 9 25.19 -6.31 22.67
C ILE A 9 23.79 -6.87 22.91
N TYR A 10 23.18 -6.57 24.07
CA TYR A 10 21.84 -7.07 24.42
C TYR A 10 20.73 -6.53 23.49
N ASN A 11 20.89 -5.30 22.96
CA ASN A 11 19.93 -4.71 22.02
C ASN A 11 20.06 -5.23 20.57
N LEU A 12 21.26 -5.65 20.15
CA LEU A 12 21.46 -6.25 18.82
C LEU A 12 20.93 -7.69 18.75
N GLN A 13 20.93 -8.43 19.88
CA GLN A 13 20.40 -9.79 19.94
C GLN A 13 18.86 -9.82 19.86
N SER A 14 18.15 -8.83 20.41
CA SER A 14 16.67 -8.76 20.39
C SER A 14 16.07 -8.48 19.01
N ALA A 15 16.79 -7.77 18.13
CA ALA A 15 16.32 -7.48 16.77
C ALA A 15 16.43 -8.70 15.81
N MET A 16 17.14 -9.77 16.21
CA MET A 16 17.37 -10.96 15.38
C MET A 16 16.34 -12.09 15.58
N THR A 17 15.38 -11.92 16.49
CA THR A 17 14.40 -12.96 16.88
C THR A 17 12.99 -12.76 16.33
N GLN A 18 12.77 -11.78 15.45
CA GLN A 18 11.46 -11.67 14.80
C GLN A 18 11.42 -12.59 13.57
N THR A 19 10.49 -13.54 13.58
CA THR A 19 10.30 -14.53 12.51
C THR A 19 8.89 -14.44 11.93
N LEU A 20 8.78 -14.70 10.63
CA LEU A 20 7.54 -14.79 9.88
C LEU A 20 7.33 -16.26 9.49
N ALA A 21 6.20 -16.85 9.90
CA ALA A 21 5.84 -18.19 9.49
C ALA A 21 5.35 -18.20 8.03
N CYS A 22 5.85 -19.13 7.23
CA CYS A 22 5.36 -19.35 5.88
C CYS A 22 3.92 -19.87 5.92
N HIS A 23 2.97 -19.15 5.33
CA HIS A 23 1.56 -19.56 5.26
C HIS A 23 1.30 -20.85 4.48
N SER A 24 2.30 -21.39 3.77
CA SER A 24 2.16 -22.58 2.93
C SER A 24 2.83 -23.81 3.50
N CYS A 25 3.93 -23.68 4.26
CA CYS A 25 4.64 -24.83 4.82
C CYS A 25 4.98 -24.68 6.30
N GLY A 26 4.58 -23.58 6.95
CA GLY A 26 4.83 -23.32 8.37
C GLY A 26 6.28 -22.95 8.72
N HIS A 27 7.22 -23.00 7.76
CA HIS A 27 8.63 -22.71 8.04
C HIS A 27 8.82 -21.29 8.61
N ALA A 28 9.59 -21.18 9.69
CA ALA A 28 9.94 -19.89 10.27
C ALA A 28 11.03 -19.24 9.42
N ASN A 29 10.76 -18.03 8.95
CA ASN A 29 11.67 -17.26 8.13
C ASN A 29 12.03 -15.96 8.82
N ARG A 30 13.16 -15.35 8.44
CA ARG A 30 13.46 -13.98 8.89
C ARG A 30 12.32 -13.04 8.44
N LEU A 31 11.93 -12.07 9.26
CA LEU A 31 10.90 -11.08 8.86
C LEU A 31 11.17 -10.39 7.52
N VAL A 32 12.46 -10.23 7.17
CA VAL A 32 12.89 -9.58 5.92
C VAL A 32 12.90 -10.53 4.71
N ALA A 33 12.66 -11.83 4.93
CA ALA A 33 12.74 -12.83 3.87
C ALA A 33 11.58 -12.63 2.88
N ARG A 34 11.91 -12.43 1.60
CA ARG A 34 10.91 -12.31 0.53
C ARG A 34 10.31 -13.67 0.19
N TYR A 35 11.13 -14.72 0.17
CA TYR A 35 10.74 -16.08 -0.16
C TYR A 35 11.09 -17.02 0.99
N CYS A 36 10.32 -18.10 1.10
CA CYS A 36 10.50 -19.13 2.09
C CYS A 36 11.80 -19.86 1.84
N GLY A 37 12.70 -19.89 2.83
CA GLY A 37 13.96 -20.63 2.74
C GLY A 37 13.77 -22.13 2.52
N ALA A 38 12.64 -22.70 2.98
CA ALA A 38 12.31 -24.10 2.79
C ALA A 38 11.56 -24.42 1.48
N CYS A 39 10.44 -23.73 1.19
CA CYS A 39 9.56 -24.10 0.06
C CYS A 39 9.59 -23.12 -1.11
N GLY A 40 10.39 -22.04 -1.05
CA GLY A 40 10.54 -21.05 -2.12
C GLY A 40 9.35 -20.10 -2.32
N ARG A 41 8.23 -20.26 -1.59
CA ARG A 41 7.03 -19.42 -1.74
C ARG A 41 7.22 -18.03 -1.12
N LEU A 42 6.61 -17.01 -1.71
CA LEU A 42 6.67 -15.63 -1.20
C LEU A 42 6.10 -15.56 0.24
N LEU A 43 6.87 -15.01 1.18
CA LEU A 43 6.53 -14.99 2.62
C LEU A 43 5.88 -13.70 3.04
N ALA A 44 6.38 -12.59 2.51
CA ALA A 44 5.60 -11.38 2.45
C ALA A 44 4.40 -11.76 1.59
N ALA A 45 3.29 -12.12 2.23
CA ALA A 45 2.01 -11.77 1.68
C ALA A 45 2.20 -10.31 1.29
N GLU A 46 2.35 -10.03 0.00
CA GLU A 46 2.06 -8.68 -0.46
C GLU A 46 0.69 -8.44 0.13
N GLN A 47 0.62 -7.55 1.13
CA GLN A 47 -0.65 -7.19 1.74
C GLN A 47 -1.40 -6.48 0.64
N ARG A 48 -1.96 -7.22 -0.30
CA ARG A 48 -2.77 -6.72 -1.38
C ARG A 48 -4.17 -6.65 -0.83
N PHE A 49 -4.93 -5.68 -1.29
CA PHE A 49 -6.35 -5.76 -1.04
C PHE A 49 -6.91 -6.96 -1.81
N ALA A 50 -7.70 -7.78 -1.12
CA ALA A 50 -8.49 -8.80 -1.79
C ALA A 50 -9.62 -8.13 -2.58
N LEU A 51 -10.10 -8.79 -3.63
CA LEU A 51 -11.30 -8.32 -4.32
C LEU A 51 -12.47 -8.28 -3.34
N GLY A 52 -13.31 -7.25 -3.45
CA GLY A 52 -14.40 -6.98 -2.52
C GLY A 52 -13.98 -6.30 -1.21
N THR A 53 -12.68 -6.04 -0.97
CA THR A 53 -12.25 -5.28 0.21
C THR A 53 -12.89 -3.90 0.21
N LEU A 54 -13.48 -3.50 1.33
CA LEU A 54 -14.05 -2.16 1.52
C LEU A 54 -12.99 -1.23 2.14
N LEU A 55 -12.81 -0.06 1.54
CA LEU A 55 -11.88 0.98 1.96
C LEU A 55 -12.65 2.25 2.34
N GLY A 56 -12.08 3.02 3.28
CA GLY A 56 -12.74 4.17 3.90
C GLY A 56 -13.44 3.78 5.20
N ALA A 57 -13.63 4.75 6.09
CA ALA A 57 -14.21 4.50 7.42
C ALA A 57 -15.66 3.98 7.34
N ASP A 58 -16.37 4.30 6.26
CA ASP A 58 -17.73 3.88 5.93
C ASP A 58 -17.77 2.72 4.93
N GLY A 59 -16.61 2.20 4.50
CA GLY A 59 -16.52 1.17 3.48
C GLY A 59 -16.99 1.64 2.10
N ARG A 60 -16.95 2.95 1.82
CA ARG A 60 -17.42 3.55 0.57
C ARG A 60 -16.79 2.98 -0.70
N TYR A 61 -15.52 2.58 -0.66
CA TYR A 61 -14.78 2.16 -1.84
C TYR A 61 -14.55 0.66 -1.84
N ARG A 62 -15.11 -0.05 -2.83
CA ARG A 62 -14.95 -1.51 -2.94
C ARG A 62 -13.89 -1.86 -3.97
N VAL A 63 -12.93 -2.71 -3.62
CA VAL A 63 -11.85 -3.12 -4.52
C VAL A 63 -12.37 -4.10 -5.58
N GLU A 64 -12.30 -3.70 -6.85
CA GLU A 64 -12.78 -4.49 -7.98
C GLU A 64 -11.66 -5.23 -8.70
N GLN A 65 -10.50 -4.59 -8.84
CA GLN A 65 -9.37 -5.19 -9.55
C GLN A 65 -8.03 -4.56 -9.14
N ARG A 66 -6.95 -5.32 -9.20
CA ARG A 66 -5.59 -4.75 -9.16
C ARG A 66 -5.20 -4.26 -10.56
N LEU A 67 -4.78 -3.01 -10.66
CA LEU A 67 -4.33 -2.40 -11.91
C LEU A 67 -2.83 -2.56 -12.12
N GLY A 68 -2.05 -2.55 -11.05
CA GLY A 68 -0.61 -2.76 -11.13
C GLY A 68 0.15 -2.32 -9.89
N ALA A 69 1.47 -2.31 -10.00
CA ALA A 69 2.37 -1.77 -9.00
C ALA A 69 3.47 -0.95 -9.69
N GLY A 70 3.91 0.11 -9.03
CA GLY A 70 5.03 0.95 -9.45
C GLY A 70 5.91 1.35 -8.25
N GLY A 71 6.89 2.22 -8.49
CA GLY A 71 7.83 2.65 -7.44
C GLY A 71 7.15 3.31 -6.23
N PHE A 72 6.01 3.96 -6.43
CA PHE A 72 5.26 4.68 -5.40
C PHE A 72 4.14 3.87 -4.74
N GLY A 73 4.00 2.57 -5.05
CA GLY A 73 2.99 1.71 -4.44
C GLY A 73 2.16 0.91 -5.44
N GLU A 74 0.97 0.47 -5.01
CA GLU A 74 0.06 -0.37 -5.80
C GLU A 74 -1.19 0.41 -6.21
N ALA A 75 -1.72 0.14 -7.39
CA ALA A 75 -2.95 0.76 -7.89
C ALA A 75 -4.06 -0.29 -8.02
N TYR A 76 -5.24 0.07 -7.57
CA TYR A 76 -6.45 -0.74 -7.59
C TYR A 76 -7.60 0.02 -8.25
N LEU A 77 -8.39 -0.67 -9.06
CA LEU A 77 -9.71 -0.21 -9.48
C LEU A 77 -10.65 -0.40 -8.31
N VAL A 78 -11.38 0.65 -7.96
CA VAL A 78 -12.37 0.61 -6.90
C VAL A 78 -13.68 1.20 -7.38
N GLU A 79 -14.80 0.67 -6.92
CA GLU A 79 -16.11 1.27 -7.08
C GLU A 79 -16.41 2.19 -5.90
N ASP A 80 -16.76 3.44 -6.18
CA ASP A 80 -17.33 4.37 -5.20
C ASP A 80 -18.82 4.07 -5.03
N GLY A 81 -19.18 3.38 -3.95
CA GLY A 81 -20.56 2.97 -3.70
C GLY A 81 -21.54 4.12 -3.46
N GLN A 82 -21.07 5.31 -3.08
CA GLN A 82 -21.93 6.48 -2.89
C GLN A 82 -22.25 7.18 -4.21
N LEU A 83 -21.26 7.27 -5.12
CA LEU A 83 -21.40 7.97 -6.39
C LEU A 83 -21.59 7.03 -7.59
N GLN A 84 -21.62 5.71 -7.36
CA GLN A 84 -21.80 4.67 -8.36
C GLN A 84 -20.86 4.84 -9.57
N ARG A 85 -19.56 5.07 -9.29
CA ARG A 85 -18.54 5.31 -10.33
C ARG A 85 -17.25 4.57 -10.02
N LEU A 86 -16.49 4.26 -11.07
CA LEU A 86 -15.14 3.71 -10.93
C LEU A 86 -14.12 4.79 -10.59
N CYS A 87 -13.19 4.44 -9.70
CA CYS A 87 -12.09 5.25 -9.24
C CYS A 87 -10.81 4.41 -9.19
N VAL A 88 -9.66 5.08 -9.04
CA VAL A 88 -8.38 4.41 -8.76
C VAL A 88 -7.99 4.66 -7.31
N ALA A 89 -7.72 3.60 -6.55
CA ALA A 89 -7.08 3.69 -5.24
C ALA A 89 -5.58 3.36 -5.37
N LYS A 90 -4.72 4.36 -5.17
CA LYS A 90 -3.27 4.21 -5.11
C LYS A 90 -2.83 4.04 -3.66
N ARG A 91 -2.33 2.86 -3.31
CA ARG A 91 -1.89 2.49 -1.97
C ARG A 91 -0.37 2.65 -1.83
N LEU A 92 0.06 3.31 -0.76
CA LEU A 92 1.46 3.33 -0.34
C LEU A 92 1.92 1.94 0.15
N LYS A 93 3.00 1.41 -0.42
CA LYS A 93 3.60 0.14 -0.01
C LYS A 93 4.68 0.38 1.06
N LEU A 94 4.33 0.14 2.32
CA LEU A 94 5.29 0.13 3.42
C LEU A 94 6.11 -1.16 3.41
N GLN A 95 7.42 -1.06 3.66
CA GLN A 95 8.27 -2.25 3.77
C GLN A 95 8.44 -2.63 5.24
N PRO A 96 8.25 -3.91 5.60
CA PRO A 96 8.44 -4.38 6.97
C PRO A 96 9.85 -4.15 7.52
N THR A 97 10.84 -3.94 6.64
CA THR A 97 12.25 -3.71 6.99
C THR A 97 12.56 -2.27 7.36
N TRP A 98 11.62 -1.34 7.17
CA TRP A 98 11.84 0.07 7.49
C TRP A 98 11.78 0.30 8.99
N SER A 99 12.63 1.20 9.48
CA SER A 99 12.54 1.64 10.88
C SER A 99 11.20 2.36 11.11
N PRO A 100 10.71 2.42 12.36
CA PRO A 100 9.51 3.17 12.71
C PRO A 100 9.58 4.63 12.27
N GLU A 101 10.75 5.27 12.44
CA GLU A 101 10.99 6.67 12.06
C GLU A 101 10.88 6.85 10.55
N ARG A 102 11.54 5.97 9.79
CA ARG A 102 11.47 5.99 8.32
C ARG A 102 10.04 5.78 7.82
N THR A 103 9.33 4.84 8.41
CA THR A 103 7.92 4.56 8.07
C THR A 103 7.06 5.78 8.31
N ARG A 104 7.19 6.41 9.49
CA ARG A 104 6.49 7.64 9.84
C ARG A 104 6.78 8.77 8.85
N THR A 105 8.05 9.03 8.54
CA THR A 105 8.44 10.08 7.59
C THR A 105 7.82 9.86 6.21
N ILE A 106 7.81 8.62 5.70
CA ILE A 106 7.23 8.31 4.38
C ILE A 106 5.70 8.51 4.40
N VAL A 107 5.02 8.09 5.46
CA VAL A 107 3.57 8.31 5.62
C VAL A 107 3.26 9.81 5.67
N GLU A 108 4.02 10.60 6.44
CA GLU A 108 3.86 12.05 6.53
C GLU A 108 4.13 12.77 5.20
N HIS A 109 5.08 12.27 4.39
CA HIS A 109 5.30 12.79 3.04
C HIS A 109 4.15 12.47 2.11
N PHE A 110 3.65 11.24 2.17
CA PHE A 110 2.51 10.80 1.36
C PHE A 110 1.24 11.60 1.68
N GLU A 111 0.98 11.87 2.96
CA GLU A 111 -0.14 12.70 3.40
C GLU A 111 -0.01 14.16 2.94
N ARG A 112 1.20 14.74 3.03
CA ARG A 112 1.46 16.09 2.50
C ARG A 112 1.28 16.16 0.99
N GLU A 113 1.78 15.18 0.25
CA GLU A 113 1.59 15.09 -1.20
C GLU A 113 0.10 14.98 -1.55
N ALA A 114 -0.67 14.17 -0.81
CA ALA A 114 -2.11 14.07 -0.96
C ALA A 114 -2.81 15.43 -0.81
N GLN A 115 -2.50 16.17 0.25
CA GLN A 115 -3.07 17.49 0.51
C GLN A 115 -2.76 18.48 -0.62
N LEU A 116 -1.51 18.47 -1.12
CA LEU A 116 -1.11 19.31 -2.26
C LEU A 116 -1.89 18.95 -3.53
N LEU A 117 -2.02 17.66 -3.85
CA LEU A 117 -2.77 17.21 -5.02
C LEU A 117 -4.26 17.58 -4.93
N VAL A 118 -4.87 17.48 -3.75
CA VAL A 118 -6.25 17.95 -3.51
C VAL A 118 -6.38 19.45 -3.74
N ALA A 119 -5.42 20.26 -3.28
CA ALA A 119 -5.43 21.70 -3.50
C ALA A 119 -5.34 22.07 -5.00
N LEU A 120 -4.67 21.23 -5.80
CA LEU A 120 -4.53 21.42 -7.25
C LEU A 120 -5.76 20.97 -8.07
N ASN A 121 -6.79 20.39 -7.44
CA ASN A 121 -8.03 20.02 -8.12
C ASN A 121 -8.79 21.21 -8.71
N ASN A 122 -8.55 22.44 -8.23
CA ASN A 122 -9.24 23.64 -8.69
C ASN A 122 -8.22 24.73 -9.12
N PRO A 123 -8.10 25.06 -10.41
CA PRO A 123 -9.00 24.70 -11.53
C PRO A 123 -8.79 23.30 -12.11
N GLY A 124 -7.83 22.52 -11.59
CA GLY A 124 -7.45 21.22 -12.15
C GLY A 124 -6.47 21.37 -13.31
N HIS A 125 -5.69 20.32 -13.58
CA HIS A 125 -4.70 20.31 -14.67
C HIS A 125 -4.72 18.96 -15.39
N PRO A 126 -4.67 18.90 -16.73
CA PRO A 126 -4.79 17.65 -17.49
C PRO A 126 -3.75 16.59 -17.13
N ASN A 127 -2.55 17.01 -16.70
CA ASN A 127 -1.47 16.11 -16.30
C ASN A 127 -1.46 15.77 -14.80
N ILE A 128 -2.41 16.29 -14.01
CA ILE A 128 -2.49 16.05 -12.57
C ILE A 128 -3.78 15.27 -12.29
N PRO A 129 -3.70 14.07 -11.70
CA PRO A 129 -4.89 13.31 -11.32
C PRO A 129 -5.76 14.09 -10.35
N GLU A 130 -7.06 14.17 -10.66
CA GLU A 130 -8.06 14.72 -9.76
C GLU A 130 -8.25 13.78 -8.55
N ILE A 131 -8.00 14.27 -7.34
CA ILE A 131 -8.06 13.49 -6.10
C ILE A 131 -9.45 13.60 -5.49
N PHE A 132 -10.09 12.48 -5.18
CA PHE A 132 -11.39 12.44 -4.54
C PHE A 132 -11.31 12.30 -3.03
N ALA A 133 -10.35 11.51 -2.53
CA ALA A 133 -10.19 11.28 -1.10
C ALA A 133 -8.78 10.79 -0.75
N TYR A 134 -8.36 11.05 0.48
CA TYR A 134 -7.27 10.35 1.14
C TYR A 134 -7.84 9.46 2.24
N LEU A 135 -7.40 8.20 2.30
CA LEU A 135 -7.83 7.19 3.25
C LEU A 135 -6.65 6.86 4.19
N PRO A 136 -6.55 7.49 5.38
CA PRO A 136 -5.38 7.36 6.25
C PRO A 136 -5.15 5.94 6.75
N ALA A 137 -6.22 5.24 7.14
CA ALA A 137 -6.16 3.89 7.71
C ALA A 137 -5.55 2.85 6.76
N SER A 138 -5.72 3.05 5.45
CA SER A 138 -5.22 2.16 4.41
C SER A 138 -4.06 2.77 3.60
N HIS A 139 -3.62 3.97 3.96
CA HIS A 139 -2.65 4.79 3.20
C HIS A 139 -2.95 4.82 1.70
N CYS A 140 -4.21 5.12 1.34
CA CYS A 140 -4.67 5.15 -0.04
C CYS A 140 -5.06 6.55 -0.48
N LEU A 141 -4.71 6.90 -1.72
CA LEU A 141 -5.28 8.03 -2.44
C LEU A 141 -6.31 7.53 -3.44
N VAL A 142 -7.53 8.03 -3.34
CA VAL A 142 -8.60 7.76 -4.30
C VAL A 142 -8.64 8.90 -5.30
N MET A 143 -8.60 8.57 -6.59
CA MET A 143 -8.54 9.54 -7.68
C MET A 143 -9.38 9.13 -8.87
N LYS A 144 -9.62 10.09 -9.75
CA LYS A 144 -10.39 9.90 -10.98
C LYS A 144 -9.82 8.79 -11.86
N TYR A 145 -10.71 7.94 -12.33
CA TYR A 145 -10.40 6.91 -13.30
C TYR A 145 -10.16 7.52 -14.69
N GLY A 146 -9.08 7.12 -15.37
CA GLY A 146 -8.72 7.60 -16.71
C GLY A 146 -7.68 8.73 -16.79
N SER A 147 -7.28 9.35 -15.67
CA SER A 147 -6.21 10.36 -15.65
C SER A 147 -4.80 9.75 -15.61
N LEU A 148 -4.69 8.52 -15.11
CA LEU A 148 -3.47 7.74 -15.15
C LEU A 148 -3.48 6.95 -16.45
N GLY A 149 -2.55 7.26 -17.36
CA GLY A 149 -2.32 6.51 -18.59
C GLY A 149 -1.86 5.09 -18.32
N PHE A 150 -2.75 4.25 -17.76
CA PHE A 150 -2.63 2.81 -17.66
C PHE A 150 -3.11 2.22 -18.99
N PRO A 151 -2.20 1.92 -19.93
CA PRO A 151 -2.57 1.38 -21.22
C PRO A 151 -2.92 -0.09 -20.98
N GLY A 152 -4.20 -0.41 -20.87
CA GLY A 152 -4.64 -1.80 -20.64
C GLY A 152 -6.04 -1.97 -20.03
N LEU A 153 -6.72 -0.90 -19.65
CA LEU A 153 -7.99 -0.97 -18.91
C LEU A 153 -9.26 -0.94 -19.76
N LEU A 154 -9.15 -0.83 -21.09
CA LEU A 154 -10.31 -0.75 -21.99
C LEU A 154 -10.71 -2.07 -22.65
N SER A 155 -9.94 -3.16 -22.50
CA SER A 155 -10.20 -4.40 -23.27
C SER A 155 -11.01 -5.47 -22.55
N GLY A 156 -11.47 -5.27 -21.30
CA GLY A 156 -12.11 -6.35 -20.55
C GLY A 156 -13.18 -5.99 -19.51
N PHE A 157 -13.49 -4.72 -19.28
CA PHE A 157 -14.50 -4.34 -18.30
C PHE A 157 -15.75 -3.78 -18.99
N GLN A 158 -16.76 -4.63 -19.16
CA GLN A 158 -18.12 -4.15 -19.42
C GLN A 158 -18.76 -3.82 -18.06
N PRO A 159 -19.11 -2.55 -17.79
CA PRO A 159 -19.91 -2.23 -16.63
C PRO A 159 -21.25 -2.99 -16.76
N LYS A 160 -21.63 -3.74 -15.72
CA LYS A 160 -22.98 -4.27 -15.63
C LYS A 160 -23.91 -3.07 -15.41
N LEU A 161 -24.67 -2.73 -16.45
CA LEU A 161 -25.85 -1.88 -16.40
C LEU A 161 -26.94 -2.53 -15.52
#